data_AF-A0A2D6CZ10-F1
#
_entry.id   AF-A0A2D6CZ10-F1
#
_cell.length_a   1.000
_cell.length_b   1.000
_cell.length_c   1.000
_cell.angle_alpha   90.00
_cell.angle_beta   90.00
_cell.angle_gamma   90.00
#
_symmetry.space_group_name_H-M   'P 1'
#
loop_
_entity.id
_entity.type
_entity.pdbx_description
1 polymer ?
#
loop_
_entity_poly.entity_id
_entity_poly.type
_entity_poly.pdbx_seq_one_letter_code
_entity_poly.pdbx_strand_id
1 'polypeptide(L)' 'MRDAGERPLTETLCGCLARQTTLLTIDNCERVIEAAAELIGTLLHARSGVTVLVTSREPLAIMGGSPVADRP' A
#
# COMPACT_ATOMS: atom_id res chain seq x y z
N MET A 1 -19.43 5.68 -5.51
CA MET A 1 -17.96 5.63 -5.47
C MET A 1 -17.49 5.92 -6.88
N ARG A 2 -16.83 7.06 -7.12
CA ARG A 2 -16.43 7.45 -8.48
C ARG A 2 -15.21 6.60 -8.88
N ASP A 3 -15.37 5.77 -9.91
CA ASP A 3 -14.22 5.26 -10.66
C ASP A 3 -13.42 6.48 -11.16
N ALA A 4 -12.19 6.63 -10.68
CA ALA A 4 -11.27 7.60 -11.23
C ALA A 4 -11.09 7.27 -12.72
N GLY A 5 -11.50 8.18 -13.60
CA GLY A 5 -11.68 7.92 -15.04
C GLY A 5 -10.40 7.50 -15.77
N GLU A 6 -10.58 6.73 -16.85
CA GLU A 6 -9.64 6.25 -17.90
C GLU A 6 -8.27 5.67 -17.48
N ARG A 7 -7.72 6.00 -16.31
CA ARG A 7 -6.46 5.48 -15.76
C ARG A 7 -6.73 4.65 -14.50
N PRO A 8 -6.07 3.49 -14.35
CA PRO A 8 -6.17 2.69 -13.13
C PRO A 8 -5.84 3.52 -11.89
N LEU A 9 -6.62 3.36 -10.82
CA LEU A 9 -6.43 4.07 -9.55
C LEU A 9 -5.01 3.90 -9.01
N THR A 10 -4.44 2.70 -9.16
CA THR A 10 -3.06 2.38 -8.78
C THR A 10 -2.03 3.27 -9.48
N GLU A 11 -2.18 3.51 -10.78
CA GLU A 11 -1.28 4.37 -11.55
C GLU A 11 -1.37 5.83 -11.09
N THR A 12 -2.60 6.29 -10.81
CA THR A 12 -2.85 7.62 -10.25
C THR A 12 -2.17 7.78 -8.88
N LEU A 13 -2.33 6.79 -7.99
CA LEU A 13 -1.69 6.80 -6.68
C LEU A 13 -0.16 6.81 -6.79
N CYS A 14 0.43 5.96 -7.63
CA CYS A 14 1.86 5.96 -7.90
C CYS A 14 2.35 7.35 -8.34
N GLY A 15 1.66 7.99 -9.29
CA GLY A 15 2.03 9.32 -9.78
C GLY A 15 1.94 10.42 -8.71
N CYS A 16 0.89 10.39 -7.88
CA CYS A 16 0.74 11.33 -6.77
C CYS A 16 1.82 11.17 -5.69
N LEU A 17 2.19 9.92 -5.39
CA LEU A 17 3.11 9.58 -4.30
C LEU A 17 4.58 9.60 -4.71
N ALA A 18 4.90 9.45 -6.01
CA ALA A 18 6.28 9.42 -6.52
C ALA A 18 7.10 10.68 -6.19
N ARG A 19 6.45 11.82 -5.94
CA ARG A 19 7.11 13.11 -5.68
C ARG A 19 7.16 13.50 -4.20
N GLN A 20 6.71 12.63 -3.31
CA GLN A 20 6.55 12.95 -1.89
C GLN A 20 7.11 11.83 -1.00
N THR A 21 7.53 12.21 0.20
CA THR A 21 7.74 11.24 1.29
C THR A 21 6.42 11.14 2.05
N THR A 22 5.76 9.98 2.00
CA THR A 22 4.40 9.82 2.50
C THR A 22 4.28 8.61 3.41
N LEU A 23 3.61 8.73 4.54
CA LEU A 23 3.17 7.60 5.34
C LEU A 23 1.72 7.28 4.98
N LEU A 24 1.47 6.08 4.45
CA LEU A 24 0.15 5.56 4.13
C LEU A 24 -0.27 4.53 5.19
N THR A 25 -1.33 4.81 5.92
CA THR A 25 -1.91 3.85 6.87
C THR A 25 -3.11 3.16 6.24
N ILE A 26 -3.12 1.82 6.27
CA ILE A 26 -4.23 1.01 5.80
C ILE A 26 -4.72 0.15 6.96
N ASP A 27 -5.98 0.32 7.32
CA ASP A 27 -6.61 -0.34 8.46
C ASP A 27 -7.64 -1.39 8.04
N ASN A 28 -7.81 -2.41 8.89
CA ASN A 28 -8.72 -3.55 8.72
C ASN A 28 -8.49 -4.34 7.40
N CYS A 29 -7.22 -4.56 7.04
CA CYS A 29 -6.84 -5.25 5.81
C CYS A 29 -7.24 -6.72 5.74
N GLU A 30 -7.74 -7.35 6.81
CA GLU A 30 -8.08 -8.77 6.84
C GLU A 30 -9.11 -9.19 5.79
N ARG A 31 -9.98 -8.28 5.35
CA ARG A 31 -11.01 -8.57 4.35
C ARG A 31 -10.50 -8.58 2.92
N VAL A 32 -9.32 -8.02 2.69
CA VAL A 32 -8.75 -7.74 1.37
C VAL A 32 -7.25 -7.99 1.33
N ILE A 33 -6.78 -8.95 2.13
CA ILE A 33 -5.35 -9.22 2.39
C ILE A 33 -4.53 -9.35 1.10
N GLU A 34 -5.02 -10.12 0.11
CA GLU A 34 -4.34 -10.36 -1.17
C GLU A 34 -4.32 -9.10 -2.04
N ALA A 35 -5.48 -8.47 -2.25
CA ALA A 35 -5.58 -7.24 -3.04
C ALA A 35 -4.78 -6.08 -2.41
N ALA A 36 -4.73 -6.01 -1.08
CA ALA A 36 -3.91 -5.04 -0.36
C ALA A 36 -2.42 -5.33 -0.56
N ALA A 37 -1.99 -6.60 -0.49
CA ALA A 37 -0.61 -6.98 -0.74
C ALA A 37 -0.15 -6.63 -2.16
N GLU A 38 -0.98 -6.87 -3.18
CA GLU A 38 -0.70 -6.50 -4.57
C GLU A 38 -0.57 -4.98 -4.75
N LEU A 39 -1.51 -4.21 -4.21
CA LEU A 39 -1.48 -2.74 -4.26
C LEU A 39 -0.24 -2.19 -3.56
N ILE A 40 0.04 -2.64 -2.33
CA ILE A 40 1.19 -2.18 -1.54
C ILE A 40 2.50 -2.55 -2.25
N GLY A 41 2.61 -3.76 -2.77
CA GLY A 41 3.76 -4.19 -3.55
C GLY A 41 4.01 -3.28 -4.76
N THR A 42 2.93 -2.92 -5.48
CA THR A 42 3.01 -1.99 -6.62
C THR A 42 3.46 -0.59 -6.20
N LEU A 43 2.91 -0.06 -5.11
CA LEU A 43 3.26 1.27 -4.59
C LEU A 43 4.73 1.33 -4.11
N LEU A 44 5.19 0.29 -3.39
CA LEU A 44 6.57 0.21 -2.92
C LEU A 44 7.56 0.06 -4.09
N HIS A 45 7.20 -0.70 -5.13
CA HIS A 45 8.05 -0.88 -6.31
C HIS A 45 8.21 0.41 -7.13
N ALA A 46 7.22 1.30 -7.11
CA ALA A 46 7.24 2.56 -7.84
C ALA A 46 8.29 3.58 -7.35
N ARG A 47 9.13 3.23 -6.35
CA ARG A 47 10.16 4.08 -5.72
C ARG A 47 9.64 5.44 -5.22
N SER A 48 8.34 5.55 -4.99
CA SER A 48 7.78 6.63 -4.22
C SER A 48 8.37 6.58 -2.81
N GLY A 49 8.67 7.70 -2.17
CA GLY A 49 9.17 7.77 -0.79
C GLY A 49 8.11 7.36 0.25
N VAL A 50 7.35 6.31 -0.06
CA VAL A 50 6.16 5.87 0.65
C VAL A 50 6.55 4.80 1.64
N THR A 51 6.18 5.06 2.89
CA THR A 51 6.14 4.06 3.95
C THR A 51 4.70 3.63 4.12
N VAL A 52 4.44 2.34 4.23
CA VAL A 52 3.09 1.81 4.47
C VAL A 52 3.02 1.19 5.85
N LEU A 53 2.05 1.61 6.65
CA LEU A 53 1.67 0.96 7.91
C LEU A 53 0.36 0.22 7.69
N VAL A 54 0.38 -1.09 7.89
CA VAL A 54 -0.82 -1.92 7.77
C VAL A 54 -1.23 -2.41 9.14
N THR A 55 -2.47 -2.14 9.53
CA THR A 55 -3.09 -2.72 10.71
C THR A 55 -4.04 -3.83 10.24
N SER A 56 -3.68 -5.07 10.56
CA SER A 56 -4.40 -6.29 10.18
C SER A 56 -4.23 -7.33 11.28
N ARG A 57 -5.24 -8.19 11.45
CA ARG A 57 -5.16 -9.35 12.36
C ARG A 57 -4.43 -10.54 11.74
N GLU A 58 -4.27 -10.53 10.42
CA GLU A 58 -3.56 -11.54 9.65
C GLU A 58 -2.30 -10.94 9.00
N PRO A 59 -1.21 -11.71 8.89
CA PRO A 59 0.04 -11.22 8.31
C PRO A 59 -0.12 -10.94 6.82
N LEU A 60 0.38 -9.78 6.38
CA LEU A 60 0.38 -9.40 4.98
C LEU A 60 1.63 -9.98 4.27
N ALA A 61 1.44 -10.90 3.33
CA ALA A 61 2.54 -11.49 2.57
C ALA A 61 2.97 -10.56 1.42
N ILE A 62 3.88 -9.63 1.69
CA ILE A 62 4.45 -8.73 0.66
C ILE A 62 5.85 -9.19 0.28
N MET A 63 6.10 -9.42 -1.01
CA MET A 63 7.45 -9.66 -1.53
C MET A 63 8.26 -8.36 -1.53
N GLY A 64 9.36 -8.33 -0.78
CA GLY A 64 10.31 -7.20 -0.74
C GLY A 64 10.09 -6.18 0.41
N GLY A 65 9.05 -6.35 1.22
CA GLY A 65 8.88 -5.62 2.48
C GLY A 65 9.34 -6.47 3.66
N SER A 66 10.15 -5.92 4.55
CA SER A 66 10.41 -6.57 5.85
C SER A 66 9.23 -6.27 6.78
N PRO A 67 8.54 -7.29 7.35
CA PRO A 67 7.51 -7.05 8.33
C PRO A 67 8.13 -6.38 9.55
N VAL A 68 7.72 -5.16 9.85
CA VAL A 68 8.07 -4.47 11.09
C VAL A 68 6.91 -4.72 12.04
N ALA A 69 7.11 -5.64 12.98
CA ALA A 69 6.17 -5.83 14.08
C ALA A 69 6.12 -4.55 14.92
N ASP A 70 4.92 -4.12 15.28
CA ASP A 70 4.71 -3.10 16.30
C ASP A 70 5.41 -3.57 17.57
N ARG A 71 6.55 -2.95 17.90
CA ARG A 71 7.28 -3.27 19.13
C ARG A 71 6.59 -2.53 20.27
N PRO A 72 6.32 -3.20 21.40
CA PRO A 72 5.72 -2.55 22.56
C PRO A 72 6.61 -1.43 23.12
#